data_AF-J9EMW8-F1
#
_entry.id   AF-J9EMW8-F1
#
_cell.length_a   1.000
_cell.length_b   1.000
_cell.length_c   1.000
_cell.angle_alpha   90.00
_cell.angle_beta   90.00
_cell.angle_gamma   90.00
#
_symmetry.space_group_name_H-M   'P 1'
#
loop_
_entity.id
_entity.type
_entity.pdbx_description
1 polymer ?
#
loop_
_entity_poly.entity_id
_entity_poly.type
_entity_poly.pdbx_seq_one_letter_code
_entity_poly.pdbx_strand_id
1 'polypeptide(L)'
;NFRRLHILPTLIGLIIFYSGLIPISLNITLEMIQLFQAYFIQQDLNLYDDNSDTKAEVRSSNLNSQLGQVRYIISDKTGTLTQNKCALKCVPLVVLNMVL
;
A
#
# COMPACT_ATOMS: atom_id res chain seq x y z
N ASN A 1 -4.65 4.04 -58.36
CA ASN A 1 -5.36 4.45 -57.12
C ASN A 1 -5.92 3.28 -56.30
N PHE A 2 -6.26 2.13 -56.91
CA PHE A 2 -6.85 0.97 -56.20
C PHE A 2 -5.95 0.32 -55.12
N ARG A 3 -4.62 0.22 -55.34
CA ARG A 3 -3.71 -0.37 -54.35
C ARG A 3 -3.65 0.43 -53.03
N ARG A 4 -4.01 1.73 -53.06
CA ARG A 4 -4.06 2.60 -51.86
C ARG A 4 -5.31 2.40 -51.00
N LEU A 5 -6.36 1.81 -51.56
CA LEU A 5 -7.65 1.60 -50.89
C LEU A 5 -7.65 0.33 -50.02
N HIS A 6 -6.79 -0.65 -50.34
CA HIS A 6 -6.70 -1.92 -49.61
C HIS A 6 -5.84 -1.88 -48.34
N ILE A 7 -4.96 -0.89 -48.16
CA ILE A 7 -4.08 -0.88 -46.96
C ILE A 7 -4.88 -0.59 -45.68
N LEU A 8 -5.91 0.26 -45.75
CA LEU A 8 -6.76 0.61 -44.61
C LEU A 8 -7.46 -0.61 -43.98
N PRO A 9 -8.21 -1.45 -44.73
CA PRO A 9 -8.82 -2.65 -44.17
C PRO A 9 -7.78 -3.69 -43.70
N THR A 10 -6.62 -3.79 -44.36
CA THR A 10 -5.55 -4.69 -43.91
C THR A 10 -4.94 -4.26 -42.58
N LEU A 11 -4.75 -2.95 -42.36
CA LEU A 11 -4.27 -2.41 -41.08
C LEU A 11 -5.28 -2.61 -39.96
N ILE A 12 -6.57 -2.39 -40.23
CA ILE A 12 -7.64 -2.64 -39.25
C ILE A 12 -7.70 -4.13 -38.90
N GLY A 13 -7.61 -5.02 -39.89
CA GLY A 13 -7.55 -6.47 -39.67
C GLY A 13 -6.34 -6.89 -38.83
N LEU A 14 -5.17 -6.27 -39.06
CA LEU A 14 -3.97 -6.50 -38.27
C LEU A 14 -4.13 -6.05 -36.80
N ILE A 15 -4.75 -4.89 -36.57
CA ILE A 15 -5.05 -4.40 -35.21
C ILE A 15 -5.99 -5.38 -34.49
N ILE A 16 -7.06 -5.83 -35.14
CA ILE A 16 -8.03 -6.78 -34.55
C ILE A 16 -7.33 -8.11 -34.23
N PHE A 17 -6.47 -8.61 -35.12
CA PHE A 17 -5.71 -9.84 -34.90
C PHE A 17 -4.79 -9.75 -33.66
N TYR A 18 -4.15 -8.60 -33.44
CA TYR A 18 -3.28 -8.38 -32.28
C TYR A 18 -4.01 -7.90 -31.01
N SER A 19 -5.29 -7.54 -31.10
CA SER A 19 -6.08 -7.04 -29.96
C SER A 19 -6.21 -8.07 -28.83
N GLY A 20 -6.09 -9.37 -29.13
CA GLY A 20 -6.12 -10.45 -28.15
C GLY A 20 -4.78 -10.74 -27.46
N LEU A 21 -3.70 -10.00 -27.78
CA LEU A 21 -2.38 -10.24 -27.19
C LEU A 21 -2.33 -9.92 -25.69
N ILE A 22 -3.10 -8.93 -25.24
CA ILE A 22 -3.27 -8.65 -23.82
C ILE A 22 -4.58 -9.31 -23.39
N PRO A 23 -4.52 -10.44 -22.67
CA PRO A 23 -5.73 -11.15 -22.29
C PRO A 23 -6.47 -10.34 -21.22
N ILE A 24 -7.78 -10.12 -21.44
CA ILE A 24 -8.67 -9.45 -20.47
C ILE A 24 -8.62 -10.16 -19.11
N SER A 25 -8.41 -11.48 -19.11
CA SER A 25 -8.25 -12.27 -17.90
C SER A 25 -7.07 -11.84 -17.04
N LEU A 26 -5.96 -11.35 -17.62
CA LEU A 26 -4.79 -10.90 -16.84
C LEU A 26 -5.16 -9.75 -15.90
N ASN A 27 -5.89 -8.75 -16.40
CA ASN A 27 -6.31 -7.60 -15.58
C ASN A 27 -7.18 -8.05 -14.40
N ILE A 28 -8.17 -8.90 -14.67
CA ILE A 28 -9.07 -9.43 -13.64
C ILE A 28 -8.29 -10.27 -12.62
N THR A 29 -7.34 -11.10 -13.06
CA THR A 29 -6.51 -11.89 -12.14
C THR A 29 -5.65 -11.02 -11.22
N LEU A 30 -5.09 -9.91 -11.72
CA LEU A 30 -4.29 -8.99 -10.91
C LEU A 30 -5.15 -8.31 -9.81
N GLU A 31 -6.36 -7.87 -10.17
CA GLU A 31 -7.31 -7.30 -9.20
C GLU A 31 -7.69 -8.33 -8.12
N MET A 32 -7.97 -9.58 -8.52
CA MET A 32 -8.30 -10.65 -7.58
C MET A 32 -7.14 -10.96 -6.63
N ILE A 33 -5.89 -10.97 -7.12
CA ILE A 33 -4.70 -11.18 -6.29
C ILE A 33 -4.55 -10.04 -5.26
N GLN A 34 -4.74 -8.79 -5.68
CA GLN A 34 -4.66 -7.63 -4.78
C GLN A 34 -5.71 -7.68 -3.66
N LEU A 35 -6.94 -8.11 -3.99
CA LEU A 35 -8.01 -8.32 -3.01
C LEU A 35 -7.68 -9.46 -2.03
N PHE A 36 -7.17 -10.58 -2.55
CA PHE A 36 -6.77 -11.71 -1.72
C PHE A 36 -5.64 -11.31 -0.75
N GLN A 37 -4.63 -10.58 -1.22
CA GLN A 37 -3.57 -10.04 -0.39
C GLN A 37 -4.10 -9.08 0.70
N ALA A 38 -5.05 -8.21 0.35
CA ALA A 38 -5.68 -7.31 1.32
C ALA A 38 -6.37 -8.09 2.44
N TYR A 39 -7.06 -9.19 2.08
CA TYR A 39 -7.73 -10.06 3.04
C TYR A 39 -6.74 -10.70 4.02
N PHE A 40 -5.59 -11.20 3.56
CA PHE A 40 -4.58 -11.75 4.47
C PHE A 40 -4.02 -10.71 5.43
N ILE A 41 -3.72 -9.50 4.96
CA ILE A 41 -3.19 -8.43 5.82
C ILE A 41 -4.19 -8.09 6.93
N GLN A 42 -5.49 -8.07 6.63
CA GLN A 42 -6.53 -7.78 7.61
C GLN A 42 -6.76 -8.91 8.62
N GLN A 43 -6.42 -10.15 8.27
CA GLN A 43 -6.54 -11.32 9.15
C GLN A 43 -5.27 -11.64 9.94
N ASP A 44 -4.18 -10.91 9.71
CA ASP A 44 -2.92 -11.15 10.40
C ASP A 44 -3.00 -10.69 11.87
N LEU A 45 -2.87 -11.65 12.79
CA LEU A 45 -2.87 -11.41 14.23
C LEU A 45 -1.63 -10.63 14.70
N ASN A 46 -0.53 -10.64 13.93
CA ASN A 46 0.67 -9.88 14.30
C ASN A 46 0.52 -8.38 14.07
N LEU A 47 -0.48 -7.97 13.28
CA LEU A 47 -0.80 -6.56 13.00
C LEU A 47 -2.02 -6.07 13.79
N TYR A 48 -2.43 -6.82 14.82
CA TYR A 48 -3.51 -6.45 15.73
C TYR A 48 -2.93 -5.81 17.00
N ASP A 49 -3.52 -4.67 17.42
CA ASP A 49 -3.14 -4.01 18.68
C ASP A 49 -4.12 -4.39 19.79
N ASP A 50 -3.65 -5.19 20.75
CA ASP A 50 -4.41 -5.65 21.92
C ASP A 50 -4.87 -4.49 22.81
N ASN A 51 -4.13 -3.35 22.84
CA ASN A 51 -4.45 -2.24 23.74
C ASN A 51 -5.64 -1.42 23.25
N SER A 52 -5.78 -1.30 21.93
CA SER A 52 -6.81 -0.50 21.26
C SER A 52 -7.90 -1.35 20.61
N ASP A 53 -7.82 -2.69 20.72
CA ASP A 53 -8.71 -3.66 20.02
C ASP A 53 -8.86 -3.33 18.53
N THR A 54 -7.75 -2.93 17.90
CA THR A 54 -7.76 -2.39 16.53
C THR A 54 -6.94 -3.29 15.62
N LYS A 55 -7.59 -3.83 14.59
CA LYS A 55 -6.95 -4.59 13.52
C LYS A 55 -6.40 -3.69 12.41
N ALA A 56 -5.41 -4.14 11.68
CA ALA A 56 -4.95 -3.46 10.48
C ALA A 56 -6.05 -3.43 9.39
N GLU A 57 -6.41 -2.23 8.95
CA GLU A 57 -7.40 -2.00 7.89
C GLU A 57 -6.71 -1.63 6.59
N VAL A 58 -6.88 -2.46 5.55
CA VAL A 58 -6.44 -2.12 4.20
C VAL A 58 -7.53 -1.35 3.48
N ARG A 59 -7.29 -0.06 3.22
CA ARG A 59 -8.23 0.83 2.51
C ARG A 59 -8.02 0.89 1.00
N SER A 60 -6.85 0.47 0.53
CA SER A 60 -6.48 0.56 -0.89
C SER A 60 -5.66 -0.69 -1.28
N SER A 61 -6.35 -1.72 -1.79
CA SER A 61 -5.76 -3.00 -2.16
C SER A 61 -4.80 -2.92 -3.36
N ASN A 62 -4.96 -1.91 -4.22
CA ASN A 62 -4.10 -1.66 -5.38
C ASN A 62 -2.65 -1.32 -5.01
N LEU A 63 -2.41 -0.84 -3.79
CA LEU A 63 -1.07 -0.49 -3.30
C LEU A 63 -0.33 -1.65 -2.62
N ASN A 64 -1.01 -2.77 -2.36
CA ASN A 64 -0.43 -3.91 -1.61
C ASN A 64 0.90 -4.41 -2.20
N SER A 65 1.00 -4.46 -3.53
CA SER A 65 2.23 -4.87 -4.22
C SER A 65 3.35 -3.82 -4.17
N GLN A 66 3.01 -2.55 -3.94
CA GLN A 66 3.97 -1.45 -3.84
C GLN A 66 4.59 -1.35 -2.45
N LEU A 67 3.90 -1.80 -1.40
CA LEU A 67 4.43 -1.81 -0.02
C LEU A 67 5.80 -2.52 0.07
N GLY A 68 6.00 -3.60 -0.69
CA GLY A 68 7.27 -4.32 -0.74
C GLY A 68 8.42 -3.59 -1.47
N GLN A 69 8.13 -2.47 -2.14
CA GLN A 69 9.09 -1.69 -2.91
C GLN A 69 9.42 -0.33 -2.28
N VAL A 70 8.85 -0.03 -1.11
CA VAL A 70 9.07 1.23 -0.41
C VAL A 70 10.53 1.34 0.05
N ARG A 71 11.22 2.43 -0.32
CA ARG A 71 12.63 2.70 0.05
C ARG A 71 12.78 3.77 1.12
N TYR A 72 11.81 4.67 1.22
CA TYR A 72 11.85 5.81 2.13
C TYR A 72 10.55 5.86 2.90
N ILE A 73 10.64 5.97 4.23
CA ILE A 73 9.50 6.15 5.13
C ILE A 73 9.65 7.54 5.74
N ILE A 74 8.66 8.39 5.49
CA ILE A 74 8.57 9.70 6.14
C ILE A 74 7.60 9.54 7.30
N SER A 75 8.10 9.71 8.53
CA SER A 75 7.31 9.54 9.75
C SER A 75 7.11 10.88 10.46
N ASP A 76 5.92 11.09 11.00
CA ASP A 76 5.66 12.22 11.88
C ASP A 76 6.22 11.95 13.29
N LYS A 77 6.58 13.00 14.04
CA LYS A 77 7.18 12.87 15.37
C LYS A 77 6.12 12.57 16.42
N THR A 78 5.08 13.40 16.48
CA THR A 78 4.09 13.34 17.56
C THR A 78 2.95 12.41 17.16
N GLY A 79 2.58 11.46 18.02
CA GLY A 79 1.51 10.51 17.73
C GLY A 79 1.92 9.31 16.86
N THR A 80 3.08 9.35 16.19
CA THR A 80 3.68 8.18 15.52
C THR A 80 4.93 7.68 16.27
N LEU A 81 6.00 8.48 16.36
CA LEU A 81 7.21 8.06 17.07
C LEU A 81 7.09 8.16 18.59
N THR A 82 6.37 9.18 19.08
CA THR A 82 6.19 9.40 20.50
C THR A 82 4.70 9.39 20.88
N GLN A 83 4.36 8.60 21.89
CA GLN A 83 3.09 8.73 22.58
C GLN A 83 3.03 10.08 23.30
N ASN A 84 1.85 10.70 23.37
CA ASN A 84 1.65 11.97 24.09
C ASN A 84 1.59 11.74 25.61
N LYS A 85 2.65 11.14 26.17
CA LYS A 85 2.84 10.86 27.60
C LYS A 85 4.27 11.25 27.95
N CYS A 86 4.41 12.37 28.66
CA CYS A 86 5.70 12.81 29.18
C CYS A 86 5.89 12.28 30.60
N ALA A 87 7.02 11.61 30.85
CA ALA A 87 7.45 11.19 32.18
C ALA A 87 8.76 11.89 32.53
N LEU A 88 8.82 12.45 33.74
CA LEU A 88 10.04 13.05 34.26
C LEU A 88 10.99 11.92 34.70
N LYS A 89 12.13 11.79 34.03
CA LYS A 89 13.07 10.66 34.25
C LYS A 89 14.14 10.95 35.31
N CYS A 90 14.65 12.17 35.37
CA CYS A 90 15.69 12.54 36.33
C CYS A 90 15.44 13.94 36.88
N VAL A 91 15.58 14.07 38.20
CA VAL A 91 15.76 15.36 38.89
C VAL A 91 17.18 15.36 39.47
N PRO A 92 17.98 16.43 39.30
CA PRO A 92 19.28 16.53 39.94
C PRO A 92 19.14 16.54 41.47
N LEU A 93 20.00 15.76 42.16
CA LEU A 93 19.93 15.53 43.61
C LEU A 93 20.02 16.83 44.44
N VAL A 94 20.78 17.81 43.95
CA VAL A 94 20.91 19.14 44.57
C VAL A 94 19.56 19.88 44.63
N VAL A 95 18.71 19.71 43.62
CA VAL A 95 17.38 20.33 43.58
C VAL A 95 16.42 19.62 44.53
N LEU A 96 16.57 18.31 44.74
CA LEU A 96 15.79 17.56 45.72
C LEU A 96 16.11 18.00 47.17
N ASN A 97 17.39 18.19 47.48
CA ASN A 97 17.87 18.66 48.79
C ASN A 97 17.51 20.13 49.10
N MET A 98 17.09 20.90 48.11
CA MET A 98 16.66 22.30 48.29
C MET A 98 15.14 22.42 48.52
N VAL A 99 14.38 21.36 48.25
CA VAL A 99 12.91 21.32 48.34
C VAL A 99 12.43 20.46 49.53
N LEU A 100 13.30 19.59 50.08
CA LEU A 100 13.14 18.88 51.36
C LEU A 100 13.73 19.70 52.51
#